data_AF-A0A9W8RV06-F1
#
_entry.id   AF-A0A9W8RV06-F1
#
_cell.length_a   1.000
_cell.length_b   1.000
_cell.length_c   1.000
_cell.angle_alpha   90.00
_cell.angle_beta   90.00
_cell.angle_gamma   90.00
#
_symmetry.space_group_name_H-M   'P 1'
#
loop_
_entity.id
_entity.type
_entity.pdbx_description
1 polymer ?
#
loop_
_entity_poly.entity_id
_entity_poly.type
_entity_poly.pdbx_seq_one_letter_code
_entity_poly.pdbx_strand_id
1 'polypeptide(L)'
;MAPLSDQNGLQLSGKLDYEAEVLKADQELELQREEVDRLGQEYAALAAKVGPALTDEMPEEKRRQLSQKLHDASQRVRSAKRRQVHLKEKRAKLQRQAGAENDDGEKHNGKWLKREK
;
A
#
# COMPACT_ATOMS: atom_id res chain seq x y z
N MET A 1 42.94 1.55 26.02
CA MET A 1 41.51 1.92 26.04
C MET A 1 40.74 0.76 25.43
N ALA A 2 39.99 0.02 26.24
CA ALA A 2 39.15 -1.08 25.77
C ALA A 2 37.78 -0.54 25.35
N PRO A 3 37.17 -1.01 24.24
CA PRO A 3 35.80 -0.64 23.92
C PRO A 3 34.88 -1.22 25.00
N LEU A 4 34.06 -0.36 25.62
CA LEU A 4 32.95 -0.77 26.44
C LEU A 4 31.94 -1.44 25.51
N SER A 5 31.98 -2.78 25.44
CA SER A 5 30.87 -3.57 24.92
C SER A 5 29.70 -3.37 25.87
N ASP A 6 28.80 -2.47 25.50
CA ASP A 6 27.54 -2.32 26.21
C ASP A 6 26.78 -3.63 26.09
N GLN A 7 26.59 -4.28 27.23
CA GLN A 7 26.04 -5.62 27.38
C GLN A 7 24.52 -5.65 27.14
N ASN A 8 23.99 -4.63 26.48
CA ASN A 8 22.58 -4.43 26.15
C ASN A 8 22.44 -4.18 24.64
N GLY A 9 22.85 -5.17 23.82
CA GLY A 9 22.52 -5.24 22.38
C GLY A 9 21.03 -5.44 22.13
N LEU A 10 20.17 -4.64 22.79
CA LEU A 10 18.74 -4.65 22.62
C LEU A 10 18.44 -4.20 21.19
N GLN A 11 17.72 -5.06 20.48
CA GLN A 11 17.18 -4.94 19.13
C GLN A 11 16.14 -3.81 19.00
N LEU A 12 16.41 -2.62 19.56
CA LEU A 12 15.57 -1.44 19.39
C LEU A 12 15.64 -0.88 17.96
N SER A 13 16.58 -1.34 17.13
CA SER A 13 16.63 -0.96 15.71
C SER A 13 15.49 -1.56 14.90
N GLY A 14 15.07 -2.81 15.16
CA GLY A 14 14.03 -3.49 14.39
C GLY A 14 12.66 -2.79 14.47
N LYS A 15 12.21 -2.44 15.68
CA LYS A 15 10.92 -1.77 15.90
C LYS A 15 10.80 -0.39 15.25
N LEU A 16 11.84 0.44 15.38
CA LEU A 16 11.88 1.77 14.78
C LEU A 16 11.86 1.70 13.25
N ASP A 17 12.49 0.67 12.68
CA ASP A 17 12.49 0.42 11.24
C ASP A 17 11.08 0.02 10.76
N TYR A 18 10.37 -0.88 11.45
CA TYR A 18 9.02 -1.29 11.03
C TYR A 18 7.97 -0.18 11.15
N GLU A 19 8.00 0.63 12.21
CA GLU A 19 7.08 1.76 12.36
C GLU A 19 7.29 2.82 11.25
N ALA A 20 8.55 3.11 10.91
CA ALA A 20 8.89 3.99 9.80
C ALA A 20 8.45 3.41 8.44
N GLU A 21 8.61 2.10 8.22
CA GLU A 21 8.16 1.43 6.99
C GLU A 21 6.63 1.37 6.88
N VAL A 22 5.90 1.20 7.99
CA VAL A 22 4.44 1.31 8.00
C VAL A 22 3.99 2.74 7.65
N LEU A 23 4.65 3.76 8.21
CA LEU A 23 4.35 5.16 7.90
C LEU A 23 4.61 5.50 6.42
N LYS A 24 5.72 5.01 5.84
CA LYS A 24 6.00 5.14 4.40
C LYS A 24 4.92 4.44 3.56
N ALA A 25 4.51 3.23 3.95
CA ALA A 25 3.47 2.49 3.25
C ALA A 25 2.11 3.21 3.32
N ASP A 26 1.82 3.91 4.41
CA ASP A 26 0.61 4.72 4.56
C ASP A 26 0.63 5.95 3.65
N GLN A 27 1.75 6.66 3.56
CA GLN A 27 1.92 7.76 2.60
C GLN A 27 1.80 7.28 1.15
N GLU A 28 2.43 6.15 0.81
CA GLU A 28 2.34 5.56 -0.53
C GLU A 28 0.91 5.14 -0.88
N LEU A 29 0.16 4.61 0.11
CA LEU A 29 -1.25 4.26 -0.06
C LEU A 29 -2.15 5.48 -0.27
N GLU A 30 -1.84 6.60 0.36
CA GLU A 30 -2.58 7.86 0.18
C GLU A 30 -2.38 8.42 -1.23
N LEU A 31 -1.13 8.51 -1.68
CA LEU A 31 -0.80 8.89 -3.07
C LEU A 31 -1.48 7.96 -4.08
N GLN A 32 -1.52 6.65 -3.79
CA GLN A 32 -2.16 5.68 -4.68
C GLN A 32 -3.69 5.78 -4.68
N ARG A 33 -4.31 6.23 -3.58
CA ARG A 33 -5.76 6.53 -3.55
C ARG A 33 -6.06 7.73 -4.43
N GLU A 34 -5.30 8.80 -4.30
CA GLU A 34 -5.44 9.99 -5.15
C GLU A 34 -5.25 9.65 -6.63
N GLU A 35 -4.27 8.80 -6.98
CA GLU A 35 -4.09 8.36 -8.37
C GLU A 35 -5.30 7.57 -8.89
N VAL A 36 -5.84 6.65 -8.09
CA VAL A 36 -7.04 5.86 -8.46
C VAL A 36 -8.25 6.78 -8.64
N ASP A 37 -8.46 7.73 -7.74
CA ASP A 37 -9.58 8.66 -7.80
C ASP A 37 -9.46 9.58 -9.02
N ARG A 38 -8.27 10.12 -9.26
CA ARG A 38 -7.99 10.94 -10.45
C ARG A 38 -8.24 10.16 -11.75
N LEU A 39 -7.68 8.96 -11.88
CA LEU A 39 -7.89 8.12 -13.06
C LEU A 39 -9.36 7.70 -13.21
N GLY A 40 -10.05 7.47 -12.09
CA GLY A 40 -11.48 7.17 -12.05
C GLY A 40 -12.32 8.33 -12.58
N GLN A 41 -12.01 9.57 -12.17
CA GLN A 41 -12.64 10.78 -12.68
C GLN A 41 -12.33 11.00 -14.17
N GLU A 42 -11.08 10.81 -14.60
CA GLU A 42 -10.70 10.87 -16.03
C GLU A 42 -11.51 9.87 -16.86
N TYR A 43 -11.63 8.62 -16.40
CA TYR A 43 -12.45 7.59 -17.04
C TYR A 43 -13.93 7.97 -17.06
N ALA A 44 -14.50 8.42 -15.94
CA ALA A 44 -15.91 8.80 -15.86
C ALA A 44 -16.23 9.98 -16.79
N ALA A 45 -15.36 10.99 -16.83
CA ALA A 45 -15.51 12.13 -17.74
C ALA A 45 -15.39 11.70 -19.21
N LEU A 46 -14.48 10.77 -19.53
CA LEU A 46 -14.37 10.21 -20.87
C LEU A 46 -15.61 9.38 -21.24
N ALA A 47 -16.09 8.54 -20.33
CA ALA A 47 -17.29 7.72 -20.53
C ALA A 47 -18.54 8.57 -20.71
N ALA A 48 -18.69 9.67 -19.96
CA ALA A 48 -19.80 10.61 -20.12
C ALA A 48 -19.77 11.35 -21.46
N LYS A 49 -18.58 11.63 -22.00
CA LYS A 49 -18.42 12.27 -23.32
C LYS A 49 -18.62 11.28 -24.47
N VAL A 50 -18.11 10.07 -24.32
CA VAL A 50 -18.01 9.08 -25.39
C VAL A 50 -19.23 8.16 -25.42
N GLY A 51 -19.82 7.84 -24.27
CA GLY A 51 -21.00 6.96 -24.15
C GLY A 51 -22.21 7.44 -24.97
N PRO A 52 -22.65 8.71 -24.83
CA PRO A 52 -23.72 9.25 -25.66
C PRO A 52 -23.33 9.44 -27.13
N ALA A 53 -22.03 9.60 -27.41
CA ALA A 53 -21.52 9.81 -28.77
C ALA A 53 -21.37 8.50 -29.55
N LEU A 54 -21.17 7.36 -28.87
CA LEU A 54 -21.09 5.99 -29.42
C LEU A 54 -22.44 5.55 -30.00
N THR A 55 -22.79 6.12 -31.15
CA THR A 55 -23.99 5.78 -31.92
C THR A 55 -23.61 4.99 -33.18
N ASP A 56 -24.55 4.20 -33.70
CA ASP A 56 -24.35 3.44 -34.95
C ASP A 56 -24.25 4.35 -36.19
N GLU A 57 -24.60 5.63 -36.05
CA GLU A 57 -24.45 6.64 -37.10
C GLU A 57 -23.04 7.22 -37.20
N MET A 58 -22.15 6.93 -36.23
CA MET A 58 -20.75 7.34 -36.30
C MET A 58 -19.95 6.48 -37.29
N PRO A 59 -18.96 7.06 -37.99
CA PRO A 59 -18.01 6.30 -38.78
C PRO A 59 -17.35 5.21 -37.92
N GLU A 60 -17.32 3.97 -38.42
CA GLU A 60 -16.84 2.79 -37.68
C GLU A 60 -15.44 2.99 -37.10
N GLU A 61 -14.54 3.62 -37.87
CA GLU A 61 -13.18 3.95 -37.45
C GLU A 61 -13.15 4.86 -36.22
N LYS A 62 -13.98 5.92 -36.21
CA LYS A 62 -14.09 6.81 -35.04
C LYS A 62 -14.67 6.07 -33.84
N ARG A 63 -15.67 5.21 -34.08
CA ARG A 63 -16.28 4.37 -33.05
C ARG A 63 -15.25 3.45 -32.38
N ARG A 64 -14.43 2.76 -33.19
CA ARG A 64 -13.33 1.91 -32.72
C ARG A 64 -12.29 2.68 -31.92
N GLN A 65 -11.86 3.84 -32.41
CA GLN A 65 -10.88 4.69 -31.71
C GLN A 65 -11.39 5.17 -30.34
N LEU A 66 -12.66 5.57 -30.26
CA LEU A 66 -13.27 6.03 -29.02
C LEU A 66 -13.46 4.88 -28.02
N SER A 67 -13.89 3.71 -28.49
CA SER A 67 -13.97 2.49 -27.68
C SER A 67 -12.61 2.05 -27.16
N GLN A 68 -11.57 2.13 -27.98
CA GLN A 68 -10.19 1.82 -27.56
C GLN A 68 -9.72 2.77 -26.47
N LYS A 69 -9.94 4.09 -26.63
CA LYS A 69 -9.58 5.08 -25.60
C LYS A 69 -10.28 4.82 -24.27
N LEU A 70 -11.56 4.47 -24.30
CA LEU A 70 -12.31 4.07 -23.09
C LEU A 70 -11.75 2.79 -22.46
N HIS A 71 -11.41 1.81 -23.30
CA HIS A 71 -10.80 0.56 -22.84
C HIS A 71 -9.49 0.85 -22.11
N ASP A 72 -8.59 1.63 -22.71
CA ASP A 72 -7.29 1.97 -22.15
C ASP A 72 -7.41 2.75 -20.84
N ALA A 73 -8.30 3.75 -20.79
CA ALA A 73 -8.60 4.48 -19.57
C ALA A 73 -9.09 3.54 -18.46
N SER A 74 -9.98 2.60 -18.79
CA SER A 74 -10.49 1.62 -17.82
C SER A 74 -9.39 0.66 -17.33
N GLN A 75 -8.44 0.27 -18.20
CA GLN A 75 -7.30 -0.55 -17.81
C GLN A 75 -6.36 0.17 -16.86
N ARG A 76 -6.14 1.48 -17.07
CA ARG A 76 -5.32 2.31 -16.18
C ARG A 76 -5.91 2.37 -14.78
N VAL A 77 -7.22 2.60 -14.65
CA VAL A 77 -7.93 2.56 -13.35
C VAL A 77 -7.79 1.19 -12.68
N ARG A 78 -8.04 0.10 -13.42
CA ARG A 78 -7.89 -1.27 -12.88
C ARG A 78 -6.46 -1.55 -12.41
N SER A 79 -5.47 -1.11 -13.18
CA SER A 79 -4.06 -1.28 -12.84
C SER A 79 -3.69 -0.52 -11.56
N ALA A 80 -4.10 0.74 -11.44
CA ALA A 80 -3.89 1.54 -10.24
C ALA A 80 -4.57 0.93 -9.01
N LYS A 81 -5.79 0.40 -9.15
CA LYS A 81 -6.50 -0.28 -8.07
C LYS A 81 -5.80 -1.58 -7.63
N ARG A 82 -5.21 -2.34 -8.56
CA ARG A 82 -4.39 -3.52 -8.22
C ARG A 82 -3.15 -3.13 -7.40
N ARG A 83 -2.43 -2.07 -7.80
CA ARG A 83 -1.30 -1.55 -7.01
C ARG A 83 -1.73 -1.15 -5.60
N GLN A 84 -2.86 -0.45 -5.48
CA GLN A 84 -3.43 -0.07 -4.20
C GLN A 84 -3.73 -1.28 -3.30
N VAL A 85 -4.28 -2.37 -3.86
CA VAL A 85 -4.53 -3.61 -3.10
C VAL A 85 -3.22 -4.23 -2.62
N HIS A 86 -2.22 -4.33 -3.50
CA HIS A 86 -0.92 -4.89 -3.14
C HIS A 86 -0.23 -4.09 -2.02
N LEU A 87 -0.30 -2.76 -2.06
CA LEU A 87 0.22 -1.90 -1.00
C LEU A 87 -0.52 -2.10 0.33
N LYS A 88 -1.85 -2.31 0.31
CA LYS A 88 -2.63 -2.64 1.52
C LYS A 88 -2.19 -3.96 2.14
N GLU A 89 -1.92 -4.97 1.31
CA GLU A 89 -1.39 -6.26 1.75
C GLU A 89 0.01 -6.13 2.36
N LYS A 90 0.91 -5.37 1.69
CA LYS A 90 2.26 -5.08 2.19
C LYS A 90 2.21 -4.38 3.55
N ARG A 91 1.38 -3.33 3.68
CA ARG A 91 1.17 -2.61 4.94
C ARG A 91 0.65 -3.52 6.04
N ALA A 92 -0.35 -4.35 5.75
CA ALA A 92 -0.90 -5.31 6.72
C ALA A 92 0.15 -6.32 7.18
N LYS A 93 1.05 -6.75 6.29
CA LYS A 93 2.17 -7.63 6.64
C LYS A 93 3.18 -6.94 7.56
N LEU A 94 3.57 -5.71 7.24
CA LEU A 94 4.47 -4.90 8.08
C LEU A 94 3.88 -4.68 9.48
N GLN A 95 2.59 -4.37 9.56
CA GLN A 95 1.90 -4.17 10.84
C GLN A 95 1.88 -5.44 11.70
N ARG A 96 1.71 -6.63 11.10
CA ARG A 96 1.81 -7.91 11.83
C ARG A 96 3.23 -8.18 12.30
N GLN A 97 4.25 -7.84 11.51
CA GLN A 97 5.65 -8.02 11.89
C GLN A 97 6.04 -7.11 13.06
N ALA A 98 5.62 -5.83 13.00
CA ALA A 98 5.76 -4.90 14.12
C ALA A 98 5.06 -5.42 15.39
N GLY A 99 3.87 -6.02 15.25
CA GLY A 99 3.13 -6.64 16.36
C GLY A 99 3.77 -7.93 16.91
N ALA A 100 4.35 -8.77 16.05
CA ALA A 100 4.93 -10.06 16.45
C ALA A 100 6.21 -9.91 17.28
N GLU A 101 7.06 -8.92 16.97
CA GLU A 101 8.26 -8.61 17.78
C GLU A 101 7.90 -8.14 19.21
N ASN A 102 6.67 -7.69 19.46
CA ASN A 102 6.21 -7.37 20.81
C ASN A 102 5.95 -8.61 21.68
N ASP A 103 5.53 -9.73 21.09
CA ASP A 103 5.12 -10.94 21.83
C ASP A 103 6.35 -11.79 22.23
N ASP A 104 7.39 -11.81 21.39
CA ASP A 104 8.66 -12.51 21.69
C ASP A 104 9.52 -11.77 22.73
N GLY A 105 9.42 -10.43 22.80
CA GLY A 105 10.07 -9.64 23.85
C GLY A 105 9.46 -9.84 25.24
N GLU A 106 8.16 -10.13 25.32
CA GLU A 106 7.44 -10.27 26.59
C GLU A 106 7.59 -11.69 27.19
N LYS A 107 7.78 -12.72 26.36
CA LYS A 107 8.03 -14.10 26.84
C LYS A 107 9.45 -14.34 27.35
N HIS A 108 10.41 -13.54 26.91
CA HIS A 108 11.81 -13.67 27.35
C HIS A 108 12.15 -12.87 28.62
N ASN A 109 11.31 -11.93 29.05
CA ASN A 109 11.53 -11.16 30.30
C ASN A 109 10.75 -11.70 31.52
N GLY A 110 10.09 -12.87 31.39
CA GLY A 110 9.27 -13.51 32.43
C GLY A 110 9.94 -14.62 33.26
N LYS A 111 11.27 -14.78 33.16
CA LYS A 111 12.06 -15.78 33.92
C LYS A 111 13.43 -15.12 34.23
N TRP A 112 13.84 -14.75 35.43
CA TRP A 112 13.62 -15.32 36.76
C TRP A 112 13.77 -14.21 37.81
N LEU A 113 12.70 -13.88 38.54
CA LEU A 113 12.85 -13.33 39.89
C LEU A 113 12.16 -14.31 40.84
N LYS A 114 12.79 -15.48 41.02
CA LYS A 114 12.42 -16.37 42.12
C LYS A 114 12.94 -15.76 43.42
N ARG A 115 11.95 -15.38 44.22
CA ARG A 115 11.97 -14.99 45.63
C ARG A 115 12.46 -16.14 46.52
N GLU A 116 13.55 -15.96 47.27
CA GLU A 116 13.88 -16.61 48.57
C GLU A 116 14.81 -15.62 49.31
N LYS A 117 14.32 -14.75 50.21
CA LYS A 117 14.18 -14.94 51.67
C LYS A 117 15.35 -15.59 52.37
#